data_AF-A0A2J0PFD6-F1
#
_entry.id   AF-A0A2J0PFD6-F1
#
_cell.length_a   1.000
_cell.length_b   1.000
_cell.length_c   1.000
_cell.angle_alpha   90.00
_cell.angle_beta   90.00
_cell.angle_gamma   90.00
#
_symmetry.space_group_name_H-M   'P 1'
#
loop_
_entity.id
_entity.type
_entity.pdbx_description
1 polymer ?
#
loop_
_entity_poly.entity_id
_entity_poly.type
_entity_poly.pdbx_seq_one_letter_code
_entity_poly.pdbx_strand_id
1 'polypeptide(L)'
;MIYTTGTIAISGNTLTGTGTNFTAAGSLIRNGCTVIALTSPAQVFQITVIGGATSLTVTPAANPAIPAGTKYAILLSDSLSVDGLAQDIAETFTMYQRYMS
;
A
#
# COMPACT_ATOMS: atom_id res chain seq x y z
N MET A 1 11.81 1.57 -0.11
CA MET A 1 11.79 0.20 -0.68
C MET A 1 10.57 0.06 -1.60
N ILE A 2 10.65 -0.73 -2.67
CA ILE A 2 9.59 -0.85 -3.69
C ILE A 2 9.32 -2.33 -3.96
N TYR A 3 8.05 -2.72 -4.06
CA TYR A 3 7.64 -4.06 -4.54
C TYR A 3 7.22 -3.99 -6.01
N THR A 4 7.77 -4.85 -6.86
CA THR A 4 7.50 -4.89 -8.31
C THR A 4 7.29 -6.30 -8.87
N THR A 5 7.26 -7.32 -8.01
CA THR A 5 7.19 -8.73 -8.43
C THR A 5 5.86 -9.02 -9.12
N GLY A 6 5.90 -9.60 -10.31
CA GLY A 6 4.70 -10.02 -11.06
C GLY A 6 4.12 -8.92 -11.96
N THR A 7 2.83 -9.03 -12.21
CA THR A 7 2.00 -8.05 -12.96
C THR A 7 0.63 -7.94 -12.32
N ILE A 8 -0.14 -6.93 -12.70
CA ILE A 8 -1.49 -6.70 -12.18
C ILE A 8 -2.52 -6.49 -13.30
N ALA A 9 -3.79 -6.66 -12.92
CA ALA A 9 -4.99 -6.13 -13.58
C ALA A 9 -5.82 -5.39 -12.53
N ILE A 10 -6.57 -4.36 -12.91
CA ILE A 10 -7.48 -3.66 -11.99
C ILE A 10 -8.82 -3.39 -12.68
N SER A 11 -9.91 -3.85 -12.06
CA SER A 11 -11.28 -3.56 -12.50
C SER A 11 -12.08 -3.03 -11.32
N GLY A 12 -12.64 -1.82 -11.45
CA GLY A 12 -13.20 -1.09 -10.32
C GLY A 12 -12.15 -0.91 -9.22
N ASN A 13 -12.47 -1.34 -8.01
CA ASN A 13 -11.56 -1.31 -6.85
C ASN A 13 -10.77 -2.61 -6.65
N THR A 14 -10.92 -3.61 -7.52
CA THR A 14 -10.27 -4.92 -7.34
C THR A 14 -8.99 -4.98 -8.16
N LEU A 15 -7.86 -5.15 -7.48
CA LEU A 15 -6.56 -5.41 -8.09
C LEU A 15 -6.24 -6.89 -7.96
N THR A 16 -6.01 -7.53 -9.10
CA THR A 16 -5.61 -8.93 -9.21
C THR A 16 -4.16 -9.02 -9.65
N GLY A 17 -3.34 -9.73 -8.89
CA GLY A 17 -1.94 -9.98 -9.19
C GLY A 17 -1.69 -11.32 -9.87
N THR A 18 -0.77 -11.35 -10.82
CA THR A 18 -0.24 -12.56 -11.46
C THR A 18 1.25 -12.68 -11.14
N GLY A 19 1.66 -13.83 -10.58
CA GLY A 19 3.05 -14.01 -10.12
C GLY A 19 3.39 -13.16 -8.89
N THR A 20 2.39 -12.71 -8.13
CA THR A 20 2.55 -11.91 -6.90
C THR A 20 2.41 -12.79 -5.66
N ASN A 21 2.97 -12.34 -4.54
CA ASN A 21 2.59 -12.83 -3.21
C ASN A 21 2.55 -11.64 -2.24
N PHE A 22 1.42 -10.93 -2.21
CA PHE A 22 1.25 -9.72 -1.40
C PHE A 22 1.37 -9.99 0.10
N THR A 23 1.06 -11.21 0.53
CA THR A 23 1.11 -11.67 1.91
C THR A 23 2.44 -12.34 2.28
N ALA A 24 3.44 -12.32 1.39
CA ALA A 24 4.74 -12.91 1.69
C ALA A 24 5.37 -12.24 2.92
N ALA A 25 5.98 -13.06 3.81
CA ALA A 25 6.71 -12.54 4.95
C ALA A 25 7.80 -11.56 4.48
N GLY A 26 7.84 -10.37 5.09
CA GLY A 26 8.80 -9.31 4.71
C GLY A 26 8.42 -8.52 3.45
N SER A 27 7.24 -8.74 2.82
CA SER A 27 6.78 -7.91 1.69
C SER A 27 6.60 -6.44 2.07
N LEU A 28 6.32 -6.18 3.36
CA LEU A 28 5.96 -4.88 3.94
C LEU A 28 4.72 -4.23 3.29
N ILE A 29 3.96 -4.97 2.48
CA ILE A 29 2.71 -4.50 1.89
C ILE A 29 1.66 -4.45 3.00
N ARG A 30 0.98 -3.32 3.11
CA ARG A 30 -0.06 -3.05 4.11
C ARG A 30 -1.10 -2.09 3.56
N ASN A 31 -2.22 -1.98 4.25
CA ASN A 31 -3.21 -0.93 3.96
C ASN A 31 -2.54 0.45 4.03
N GLY A 32 -2.94 1.33 3.13
CA GLY A 32 -2.35 2.66 2.95
C GLY A 32 -1.20 2.71 1.96
N CYS A 33 -0.59 1.59 1.57
CA CYS A 33 0.49 1.62 0.58
C CYS A 33 -0.02 2.10 -0.79
N THR A 34 0.77 2.95 -1.46
CA THR A 34 0.47 3.41 -2.82
C THR A 34 0.86 2.35 -3.85
N VAL A 35 -0.06 2.09 -4.78
CA VAL A 35 0.14 1.28 -5.98
C VAL A 35 0.16 2.20 -7.19
N ILE A 36 1.20 2.10 -8.01
CA ILE A 36 1.32 2.82 -9.28
C ILE A 36 1.22 1.79 -10.40
N ALA A 37 0.14 1.83 -11.17
CA ALA A 37 0.02 1.04 -12.40
C ALA A 37 0.73 1.78 -13.55
N LEU A 38 1.68 1.12 -14.20
CA LEU A 38 2.49 1.66 -15.30
C LEU A 38 1.72 1.63 -16.63
N THR A 39 0.51 2.19 -16.64
CA THR A 39 -0.23 2.54 -17.85
C THR A 39 0.26 3.88 -18.41
N SER A 40 -0.26 4.29 -19.57
CA SER A 40 0.00 5.61 -20.15
C SER A 40 -1.34 6.32 -20.40
N PRO A 41 -1.74 7.29 -19.55
CA PRO A 41 -1.03 7.79 -18.36
C PRO A 41 -1.02 6.77 -17.20
N ALA A 42 -0.06 6.91 -16.29
CA ALA A 42 -0.01 6.09 -15.09
C ALA A 42 -1.22 6.36 -14.19
N GLN A 43 -1.74 5.32 -13.56
CA GLN A 43 -2.82 5.44 -12.57
C GLN A 43 -2.29 5.10 -11.18
N VAL A 44 -2.72 5.85 -10.17
CA VAL A 44 -2.23 5.74 -8.80
C VAL A 44 -3.38 5.41 -7.87
N PHE A 45 -3.14 4.46 -6.97
CA PHE A 45 -4.14 3.94 -6.05
C PHE A 45 -3.55 3.75 -4.66
N GLN A 46 -4.39 3.69 -3.65
CA GLN A 46 -4.04 3.32 -2.29
C GLN A 46 -4.67 1.97 -1.94
N ILE A 47 -3.91 1.06 -1.33
CA ILE A 47 -4.43 -0.22 -0.83
C ILE A 47 -5.35 0.03 0.36
N THR A 48 -6.56 -0.50 0.31
CA THR A 48 -7.53 -0.43 1.42
C THR A 48 -7.74 -1.79 2.10
N VAL A 49 -7.54 -2.89 1.38
CA VAL A 49 -7.64 -4.26 1.91
C VAL A 49 -6.62 -5.16 1.23
N ILE A 50 -5.97 -6.03 2.01
CA ILE A 50 -5.21 -7.17 1.49
C ILE A 50 -6.13 -8.39 1.51
N GLY A 51 -6.66 -8.76 0.34
CA GLY A 51 -7.57 -9.89 0.21
C GLY A 51 -6.87 -11.25 0.13
N GLY A 52 -5.56 -11.27 -0.18
CA GLY A 52 -4.74 -12.48 -0.20
C GLY A 52 -3.45 -12.30 -0.99
N ALA A 53 -2.74 -13.40 -1.28
CA ALA A 53 -1.46 -13.38 -1.99
C ALA A 53 -1.53 -12.73 -3.39
N THR A 54 -2.69 -12.75 -4.03
CA THR A 54 -2.90 -12.26 -5.40
C THR A 54 -4.07 -11.27 -5.51
N SER A 55 -4.62 -10.78 -4.40
CA SER A 55 -5.79 -9.90 -4.40
C SER A 55 -5.63 -8.73 -3.44
N LEU A 56 -5.85 -7.51 -3.93
CA LEU A 56 -5.93 -6.29 -3.14
C LEU A 56 -7.22 -5.53 -3.50
N THR A 57 -7.77 -4.81 -2.54
CA THR A 57 -8.75 -3.74 -2.81
C THR A 57 -8.01 -2.41 -2.78
N VAL A 58 -8.29 -1.55 -3.76
CA VAL A 58 -7.62 -0.26 -3.94
C VAL A 58 -8.61 0.88 -4.12
N THR A 59 -8.20 2.11 -3.81
CA THR A 59 -8.99 3.34 -4.04
C THR A 59 -8.12 4.42 -4.70
N PRO A 60 -8.62 5.25 -5.63
CA PRO A 60 -9.96 5.21 -6.23
C PRO A 60 -10.18 3.97 -7.13
N ALA A 61 -11.39 3.82 -7.69
CA ALA A 61 -11.64 2.80 -8.70
C ALA A 61 -10.86 3.11 -9.99
N ALA A 62 -10.29 2.09 -10.64
CA ALA A 62 -9.56 2.25 -11.90
C ALA A 62 -10.47 2.78 -13.01
N ASN A 63 -10.00 3.83 -13.69
CA ASN A 63 -10.70 4.42 -14.82
C ASN A 63 -9.70 5.06 -15.81
N PRO A 64 -9.48 4.45 -16.99
CA PRO A 64 -10.05 3.18 -17.45
C PRO A 64 -9.51 1.98 -16.65
N ALA A 65 -10.17 0.82 -16.78
CA ALA A 65 -9.69 -0.44 -16.19
C ALA A 65 -8.25 -0.76 -16.64
N ILE A 66 -7.46 -1.32 -15.74
CA ILE A 66 -6.07 -1.68 -15.99
C ILE A 66 -6.03 -3.10 -16.56
N PRO A 67 -5.52 -3.32 -17.77
CA PRO A 67 -5.48 -4.64 -18.40
C PRO A 67 -4.55 -5.59 -17.66
N ALA A 68 -4.81 -6.89 -17.76
CA ALA A 68 -3.93 -7.91 -17.21
C ALA A 68 -2.53 -7.86 -17.84
N GLY A 69 -1.51 -8.16 -17.04
CA GLY A 69 -0.12 -8.07 -17.46
C GLY A 69 0.51 -6.69 -17.28
N THR A 70 -0.23 -5.71 -16.75
CA THR A 70 0.30 -4.37 -16.50
C THR A 70 1.39 -4.41 -15.44
N LYS A 71 2.51 -3.74 -15.71
CA LYS A 71 3.60 -3.54 -14.74
C LYS A 71 3.18 -2.53 -13.69
N TYR A 72 3.75 -2.64 -12.49
CA TYR A 72 3.39 -1.76 -11.40
C TYR A 72 4.51 -1.63 -10.37
N ALA A 73 4.33 -0.71 -9.44
CA ALA A 73 5.15 -0.58 -8.25
C ALA A 73 4.25 -0.35 -7.03
N ILE A 74 4.58 -0.96 -5.90
CA ILE A 74 4.01 -0.60 -4.59
C ILE A 74 5.09 0.09 -3.78
N LEU A 75 4.77 1.28 -3.27
CA LEU A 75 5.62 1.99 -2.33
C LEU A 75 5.41 1.38 -0.94
N LEU A 76 6.48 0.90 -0.31
CA LEU A 76 6.36 0.09 0.91
C LEU A 76 6.55 0.88 2.21
N SER A 77 6.88 2.17 2.11
CA SER A 77 7.23 3.01 3.26
C SER A 77 6.31 4.22 3.42
N ASP A 78 5.50 4.52 2.42
CA ASP A 78 4.64 5.71 2.35
C ASP A 78 3.42 5.67 3.28
N SER A 79 2.95 4.47 3.65
CA SER A 79 1.88 4.32 4.63
C SER A 79 2.34 4.32 6.09
N LEU A 80 3.66 4.33 6.34
CA LEU A 80 4.19 4.59 7.68
C LEU A 80 4.20 6.11 7.88
N SER A 81 3.11 6.66 8.41
CA SER A 81 3.15 8.03 8.91
C SER A 81 4.08 8.08 10.12
N VAL A 82 5.27 8.61 9.91
CA VAL A 82 6.22 8.91 10.99
C VAL A 82 5.68 9.99 11.92
N ASP A 83 4.77 10.85 11.43
CA ASP A 83 4.17 11.93 12.21
C ASP A 83 3.17 11.40 13.24
N GLY A 84 2.32 10.44 12.86
CA GLY A 84 1.40 9.79 13.81
C GLY A 84 2.15 9.02 14.89
N LEU A 85 3.18 8.25 14.50
CA LEU A 85 4.06 7.59 15.45
C LEU A 85 4.81 8.59 16.34
N ALA A 86 5.31 9.70 15.77
CA ALA A 86 6.01 10.73 16.53
C ALA A 86 5.08 11.46 17.51
N GLN A 87 3.81 11.66 17.14
CA GLN A 87 2.80 12.25 18.02
C GLN A 87 2.47 11.32 19.19
N ASP A 88 2.22 10.03 18.92
CA ASP A 88 1.97 9.03 19.97
C ASP A 88 3.17 8.89 20.91
N ILE A 89 4.40 8.93 20.38
CA ILE A 89 5.64 8.93 21.17
C ILE A 89 5.78 10.24 21.97
N ALA A 90 5.54 11.40 21.37
CA ALA A 90 5.65 12.69 22.04
C ALA A 90 4.63 12.84 23.18
N GLU A 91 3.41 12.34 22.99
CA GLU A 91 2.40 12.27 24.04
C GLU A 91 2.86 11.34 25.18
N THR A 92 3.41 10.17 24.85
CA THR A 92 3.99 9.24 25.82
C THR A 92 5.14 9.86 26.63
N PHE A 93 6.07 10.55 25.96
CA PHE A 93 7.16 11.26 26.63
C PHE A 93 6.66 12.39 27.54
N THR A 94 5.66 13.14 27.08
CA THR A 94 5.02 14.19 27.88
C THR A 94 4.37 13.62 29.14
N MET A 95 3.69 12.48 29.03
CA MET A 95 3.11 11.78 30.19
C MET A 95 4.19 11.33 31.17
N TYR A 96 5.27 10.71 30.70
CA TYR A 96 6.36 10.29 31.60
C TYR A 96 7.04 11.48 32.30
N GLN A 97 7.28 12.59 31.60
CA GLN A 97 7.82 13.81 32.21
C GLN A 97 6.87 14.39 33.28
N ARG A 98 5.56 14.30 33.07
CA ARG A 98 4.55 14.86 33.99
C ARG A 98 4.32 14.02 35.24
N TYR A 99 4.58 12.70 35.19
CA TYR A 99 4.29 11.77 36.29
C TYR A 99 5.54 11.18 36.97
N MET A 100 6.76 11.43 36.47
CA MET A 100 8.02 11.03 37.12
C MET A 100 8.80 12.19 37.75
N SER A 101 8.18 13.36 37.93
CA SER A 101 8.75 14.47 38.71
C SER A 101 8.42 14.37 40.20
#